data_AF-N1PF83-F1
#
_entry.id   AF-N1PF83-F1
#
_cell.length_a   1.000
_cell.length_b   1.000
_cell.length_c   1.000
_cell.angle_alpha   90.00
_cell.angle_beta   90.00
_cell.angle_gamma   90.00
#
_symmetry.space_group_name_H-M   'P 1'
#
loop_
_entity.id
_entity.type
_entity.pdbx_description
1 polymer ?
#
loop_
_entity_poly.entity_id
_entity_poly.type
_entity_poly.pdbx_seq_one_letter_code
_entity_poly.pdbx_strand_id
1 'polypeptide(L)'
;MASSFLQPAMTILSWSHSFTKLRYSDYTPNSVDSEETLNLKWKSWLEQEGRKRLVMHTFLHDSQVAIAHMQNRLISPAQMMLPLPAARDLWFAPNAHAWRNVYLAKQPPLQSALPSVMETFSNLSVLHSLTGVVDKSLCILVACHALAHEVWQSRQQSQLLADWQKEGRRDRWLTHLSR
;
A
#
# COMPACT_ATOMS: atom_id res chain seq x y z
N MET A 1 -17.46 -10.15 -12.81
CA MET A 1 -17.15 -9.19 -13.90
C MET A 1 -16.34 -7.98 -13.41
N ALA A 2 -16.54 -7.44 -12.20
CA ALA A 2 -15.72 -6.33 -11.70
C ALA A 2 -14.23 -6.71 -11.44
N SER A 3 -13.98 -7.89 -10.87
CA SER A 3 -12.63 -8.34 -10.47
C SER A 3 -11.70 -8.65 -11.65
N SER A 4 -12.24 -8.99 -12.84
CA SER A 4 -11.44 -9.24 -14.05
C SER A 4 -10.78 -7.97 -14.60
N PHE A 5 -11.34 -6.79 -14.35
CA PHE A 5 -10.73 -5.52 -14.79
C PHE A 5 -9.45 -5.17 -14.02
N LEU A 6 -9.24 -5.74 -12.83
CA LEU A 6 -8.04 -5.50 -12.02
C LEU A 6 -6.88 -6.45 -12.38
N GLN A 7 -7.16 -7.59 -13.01
CA GLN A 7 -6.14 -8.59 -13.32
C GLN A 7 -4.99 -8.03 -14.18
N PRO A 8 -5.23 -7.24 -15.25
CA PRO A 8 -4.15 -6.65 -16.03
C PRO A 8 -3.34 -5.62 -15.24
N ALA A 9 -4.01 -4.73 -14.48
CA ALA A 9 -3.34 -3.72 -13.67
C ALA A 9 -2.47 -4.36 -12.57
N MET A 10 -2.99 -5.39 -11.90
CA MET A 10 -2.25 -6.18 -10.90
C MET A 10 -1.04 -6.90 -11.47
N THR A 11 -1.20 -7.46 -12.67
CA THR A 11 -0.08 -8.09 -13.39
C THR A 11 0.97 -7.03 -13.69
N ILE A 12 0.60 -5.89 -14.26
CA ILE A 12 1.56 -4.82 -14.59
C ILE A 12 2.26 -4.28 -13.33
N LEU A 13 1.54 -4.06 -12.23
CA LEU A 13 2.12 -3.56 -10.99
C LEU A 13 3.06 -4.56 -10.30
N SER A 14 2.72 -5.84 -10.33
CA SER A 14 3.57 -6.90 -9.77
C SER A 14 4.83 -7.10 -10.62
N TRP A 15 4.70 -7.16 -11.95
CA TRP A 15 5.83 -7.28 -12.88
C TRP A 15 6.75 -6.06 -12.86
N SER A 16 6.19 -4.86 -12.69
CA SER A 16 6.96 -3.64 -12.53
C SER A 16 7.60 -3.48 -11.15
N HIS A 17 7.48 -4.48 -10.26
CA HIS A 17 8.01 -4.44 -8.89
C HIS A 17 7.56 -3.19 -8.12
N SER A 18 6.42 -2.59 -8.49
CA SER A 18 5.94 -1.31 -7.94
C SER A 18 5.60 -1.39 -6.46
N PHE A 19 5.44 -2.61 -5.96
CA PHE A 19 5.22 -2.96 -4.57
C PHE A 19 6.50 -2.89 -3.71
N THR A 20 7.69 -2.83 -4.31
CA THR A 20 8.97 -2.98 -3.60
C THR A 20 9.68 -1.64 -3.38
N LYS A 21 10.19 -1.41 -2.16
CA LYS A 21 10.94 -0.20 -1.79
C LYS A 21 12.13 0.12 -2.71
N LEU A 22 12.84 -0.89 -3.20
CA LEU A 22 14.02 -0.77 -4.07
C LEU A 22 13.74 -0.06 -5.41
N ARG A 23 12.47 0.06 -5.82
CA ARG A 23 12.08 0.75 -7.05
C ARG A 23 11.98 2.26 -6.91
N TYR A 24 12.15 2.79 -5.70
CA TYR A 24 11.95 4.20 -5.39
C TYR A 24 13.28 4.87 -5.06
N SER A 25 13.62 5.91 -5.83
CA SER A 25 14.83 6.71 -5.70
C SER A 25 14.56 8.06 -5.04
N ASP A 26 15.61 8.67 -4.51
CA ASP A 26 15.54 10.01 -3.96
C ASP A 26 15.73 11.08 -5.04
N TYR A 27 14.77 11.98 -5.16
CA TYR A 27 14.83 13.15 -6.03
C TYR A 27 14.83 14.40 -5.16
N THR A 28 16.03 14.85 -4.78
CA THR A 28 16.24 15.99 -3.87
C THR A 28 16.51 17.27 -4.67
N PRO A 29 15.67 18.31 -4.57
CA PRO A 29 15.96 19.60 -5.16
C PRO A 29 17.04 20.35 -4.36
N ASN A 30 17.83 21.16 -5.04
CA ASN A 30 18.84 22.04 -4.46
C ASN A 30 18.51 23.52 -4.78
N SER A 31 18.92 24.45 -3.92
CA SER A 31 18.81 25.89 -4.16
C SER A 31 19.61 26.34 -5.38
N VAL A 32 20.73 25.67 -5.68
CA VAL A 32 21.59 25.97 -6.84
C VAL A 32 21.23 25.23 -8.13
N ASP A 33 20.16 24.43 -8.12
CA ASP A 33 19.71 23.74 -9.34
C ASP A 33 19.31 24.76 -10.42
N SER A 34 19.77 24.53 -11.66
CA SER A 34 19.27 25.26 -12.83
C SER A 34 17.79 24.96 -13.05
N GLU A 35 17.07 25.85 -13.74
CA GLU A 35 15.66 25.67 -14.05
C GLU A 35 15.38 24.33 -14.77
N GLU A 36 16.23 23.96 -15.72
CA GLU A 36 16.13 22.69 -16.46
C GLU A 36 16.34 21.49 -15.53
N THR A 37 17.38 21.51 -14.70
CA THR A 37 17.68 20.42 -13.76
C THR A 37 16.57 20.24 -12.73
N LEU A 38 16.06 21.36 -12.21
CA LEU A 38 14.97 21.37 -11.24
C LEU A 38 13.69 20.78 -11.84
N ASN A 39 13.34 21.17 -13.07
CA ASN A 39 12.18 20.63 -13.77
C ASN A 39 12.32 19.14 -14.05
N LEU A 40 13.51 18.66 -14.46
CA LEU A 40 13.76 17.24 -14.66
C LEU A 40 13.58 16.44 -13.36
N LYS A 41 14.20 16.88 -12.26
CA LYS A 41 14.05 16.25 -10.94
C LYS A 41 12.60 16.20 -10.50
N TRP A 42 11.86 17.32 -10.63
CA TRP A 42 10.46 17.40 -10.25
C TRP A 42 9.58 16.43 -11.05
N LYS A 43 9.77 16.36 -12.38
CA LYS A 43 9.01 15.43 -13.23
C LYS A 43 9.28 13.96 -12.86
N SER A 44 10.54 13.59 -12.65
CA SER A 44 10.89 12.23 -12.21
C SER A 44 10.33 11.90 -10.83
N TRP A 45 10.40 12.85 -9.90
CA TRP A 45 9.76 12.72 -8.59
C TRP A 45 8.24 12.53 -8.71
N LEU A 46 7.58 13.33 -9.55
CA LEU A 46 6.13 13.31 -9.75
C LEU A 46 5.66 11.98 -10.33
N GLU A 47 6.38 11.45 -11.32
CA GLU A 47 6.08 10.13 -11.89
C GLU A 47 6.20 9.02 -10.83
N GLN A 48 7.26 9.06 -10.03
CA GLN A 48 7.46 8.12 -8.95
C GLN A 48 6.37 8.22 -7.87
N GLU A 49 6.00 9.43 -7.47
CA GLU A 49 4.96 9.67 -6.48
C GLU A 49 3.58 9.24 -7.00
N GLY A 50 3.31 9.48 -8.29
CA GLY A 50 2.12 8.98 -8.97
C GLY A 50 2.03 7.45 -8.93
N ARG A 51 3.16 6.75 -9.11
CA ARG A 51 3.23 5.28 -8.99
C ARG A 51 2.88 4.78 -7.59
N LYS A 52 3.40 5.42 -6.52
CA LYS A 52 3.05 5.04 -5.15
C LYS A 52 1.54 5.14 -4.91
N ARG A 53 0.98 6.28 -5.31
CA ARG A 53 -0.45 6.59 -5.15
C ARG A 53 -1.31 5.63 -5.98
N LEU A 54 -0.88 5.28 -7.19
CA LEU A 54 -1.55 4.30 -8.02
C LEU A 54 -1.61 2.93 -7.34
N VAL A 55 -0.49 2.44 -6.79
CA VAL A 55 -0.46 1.16 -6.05
C VAL A 55 -1.42 1.19 -4.87
N MET A 56 -1.39 2.25 -4.06
CA MET A 56 -2.28 2.42 -2.91
C MET A 56 -3.75 2.49 -3.31
N HIS A 57 -4.11 3.25 -4.34
CA HIS A 57 -5.48 3.32 -4.82
C HIS A 57 -5.96 2.01 -5.47
N THR A 58 -5.07 1.27 -6.13
CA THR A 58 -5.39 -0.07 -6.66
C THR A 58 -5.71 -1.04 -5.52
N PHE A 59 -4.93 -1.00 -4.43
CA PHE A 59 -5.22 -1.77 -3.22
C PHE A 59 -6.56 -1.39 -2.58
N LEU A 60 -6.85 -0.09 -2.46
CA LEU A 60 -8.13 0.37 -1.93
C LEU A 60 -9.30 -0.12 -2.79
N HIS A 61 -9.17 -0.02 -4.11
CA HIS A 61 -10.20 -0.47 -5.04
C HIS A 61 -10.41 -1.99 -4.97
N ASP A 62 -9.34 -2.79 -4.95
CA ASP A 62 -9.43 -4.25 -4.75
C ASP A 62 -10.14 -4.59 -3.44
N SER A 63 -9.78 -3.91 -2.35
CA SER A 63 -10.42 -4.09 -1.04
C SER A 63 -11.91 -3.75 -1.07
N GLN A 64 -12.30 -2.65 -1.72
CA GLN A 64 -13.70 -2.24 -1.86
C GLN A 64 -14.51 -3.25 -2.69
N VAL A 65 -13.98 -3.72 -3.81
CA VAL A 65 -14.63 -4.75 -4.67
C VAL A 65 -14.81 -6.04 -3.89
N ALA A 66 -13.79 -6.49 -3.16
CA ALA A 66 -13.87 -7.68 -2.33
C ALA A 66 -14.94 -7.58 -1.23
N ILE A 67 -15.03 -6.42 -0.56
CA ILE A 67 -16.07 -6.16 0.45
C ILE A 67 -17.46 -6.17 -0.19
N ALA A 68 -17.65 -5.49 -1.32
CA ALA A 68 -18.94 -5.37 -1.98
C ALA A 68 -19.47 -6.71 -2.52
N HIS A 69 -18.57 -7.58 -2.98
CA HIS A 69 -18.93 -8.85 -3.61
C HIS A 69 -18.71 -10.08 -2.72
N MET A 70 -18.27 -9.90 -1.47
CA MET A 70 -17.88 -11.00 -0.55
C MET A 70 -16.86 -11.96 -1.20
N GLN A 71 -15.91 -11.41 -1.95
CA GLN A 71 -14.88 -12.17 -2.67
C GLN A 71 -13.52 -12.06 -1.98
N ASN A 72 -12.61 -12.96 -2.33
CA ASN A 72 -11.22 -12.86 -1.91
C ASN A 72 -10.57 -11.63 -2.55
N ARG A 73 -9.72 -10.95 -1.78
CA ARG A 73 -8.88 -9.86 -2.28
C ARG A 73 -7.74 -10.40 -3.13
N LEU A 74 -7.40 -9.65 -4.16
CA LEU A 74 -6.30 -9.97 -5.07
C LEU A 74 -4.96 -9.47 -4.51
N ILE A 75 -4.96 -8.39 -3.73
CA ILE A 75 -3.75 -7.81 -3.14
C ILE A 75 -3.69 -8.11 -1.66
N SER A 76 -2.61 -8.77 -1.24
CA SER A 76 -2.31 -8.91 0.18
C SER A 76 -1.67 -7.62 0.73
N PRO A 77 -2.07 -7.14 1.91
CA PRO A 77 -1.39 -6.03 2.59
C PRO A 77 0.12 -6.25 2.75
N ALA A 78 0.56 -7.50 2.90
CA ALA A 78 1.97 -7.87 3.02
C ALA A 78 2.79 -7.57 1.75
N GLN A 79 2.13 -7.40 0.60
CA GLN A 79 2.80 -6.99 -0.64
C GLN A 79 3.10 -5.49 -0.66
N MET A 80 2.52 -4.67 0.22
CA MET A 80 2.65 -3.21 0.19
C MET A 80 3.98 -2.74 0.80
N MET A 81 5.11 -3.14 0.21
CA MET A 81 6.47 -2.82 0.68
C MET A 81 7.02 -1.49 0.14
N LEU A 82 6.21 -0.73 -0.60
CA LEU A 82 6.54 0.59 -1.13
C LEU A 82 6.63 1.64 -0.01
N PRO A 83 7.45 2.70 -0.17
CA PRO A 83 7.52 3.79 0.80
C PRO A 83 6.20 4.57 0.86
N LEU A 84 6.01 5.29 1.96
CA LEU A 84 4.84 6.14 2.16
C LEU A 84 4.72 7.24 1.08
N PRO A 85 3.48 7.67 0.76
CA PRO A 85 3.24 8.76 -0.17
C PRO A 85 3.63 10.08 0.49
N ALA A 86 4.26 10.97 -0.27
CA ALA A 86 4.63 12.30 0.21
C ALA A 86 3.40 13.13 0.58
N ALA A 87 3.59 14.18 1.37
CA ALA A 87 2.51 15.09 1.77
C ALA A 87 1.77 15.70 0.56
N ARG A 88 0.49 16.06 0.77
CA ARG A 88 -0.38 16.55 -0.30
C ARG A 88 0.09 17.86 -0.91
N ASP A 89 0.67 18.75 -0.12
CA ASP A 89 1.23 20.01 -0.60
C ASP A 89 2.46 19.82 -1.50
N LEU A 90 3.28 18.78 -1.26
CA LEU A 90 4.32 18.36 -2.19
C LEU A 90 3.72 17.79 -3.49
N TRP A 91 2.70 16.94 -3.37
CA TRP A 91 2.04 16.29 -4.51
C TRP A 91 1.31 17.28 -5.42
N PHE A 92 0.61 18.26 -4.84
CA PHE A 92 -0.17 19.26 -5.55
C PHE A 92 0.61 20.53 -5.88
N ALA A 93 1.93 20.52 -5.73
CA ALA A 93 2.76 21.67 -6.10
C ALA A 93 2.56 22.00 -7.60
N PRO A 94 2.22 23.25 -7.97
CA PRO A 94 1.82 23.59 -9.34
C PRO A 94 2.98 23.62 -10.33
N ASN A 95 4.23 23.72 -9.85
CA ASN A 95 5.44 23.77 -10.65
C ASN A 95 6.66 23.33 -9.83
N ALA A 96 7.80 23.16 -10.51
CA ALA A 96 9.03 22.68 -9.90
C ALA A 96 9.58 23.60 -8.79
N HIS A 97 9.40 24.92 -8.91
CA HIS A 97 9.82 25.88 -7.89
C HIS A 97 8.99 25.78 -6.63
N ALA A 98 7.66 25.69 -6.77
CA ALA A 98 6.76 25.47 -5.64
C ALA A 98 7.08 24.14 -4.94
N TRP A 99 7.29 23.07 -5.70
CA TRP A 99 7.70 21.77 -5.17
C TRP A 99 9.01 21.87 -4.38
N ARG A 100 10.04 22.50 -4.93
CA ARG A 100 11.32 22.73 -4.22
C ARG A 100 11.14 23.50 -2.93
N ASN A 101 10.39 24.60 -2.96
CA ASN A 101 10.23 25.45 -1.78
C ASN A 101 9.55 24.67 -0.64
N VAL A 102 8.51 23.90 -0.96
CA VAL A 102 7.84 23.03 0.01
C VAL A 102 8.77 21.91 0.48
N TYR A 103 9.54 21.30 -0.42
CA TYR A 103 10.49 20.22 -0.10
C TYR A 103 11.58 20.69 0.86
N LEU A 104 12.22 21.82 0.58
CA LEU A 104 13.28 22.39 1.41
C LEU A 104 12.77 22.86 2.77
N ALA A 105 11.52 23.34 2.85
CA ALA A 105 10.91 23.73 4.12
C ALA A 105 10.60 22.52 5.02
N LYS A 106 10.22 21.37 4.42
CA LYS A 106 9.85 20.16 5.17
C LYS A 106 11.01 19.23 5.48
N GLN A 107 12.03 19.21 4.63
CA GLN A 107 13.17 18.29 4.71
C GLN A 107 12.71 16.83 4.91
N PRO A 108 11.93 16.28 3.96
CA PRO A 108 11.43 14.91 4.10
C PRO A 108 12.60 13.91 4.23
N PRO A 109 12.45 12.82 5.01
CA PRO A 109 13.43 11.74 5.03
C PRO A 109 13.63 11.11 3.65
N LEU A 110 14.80 10.52 3.45
CA LEU A 110 15.09 9.72 2.27
C LEU A 110 14.10 8.55 2.13
N GLN A 111 13.86 8.10 0.90
CA GLN A 111 12.96 6.97 0.61
C GLN A 111 13.39 5.70 1.37
N SER A 112 14.70 5.48 1.53
CA SER A 112 15.27 4.35 2.28
C SER A 112 14.98 4.40 3.78
N ALA A 113 14.83 5.60 4.35
CA ALA A 113 14.55 5.82 5.77
C ALA A 113 13.04 5.82 6.10
N LEU A 114 12.19 6.09 5.11
CA LEU A 114 10.73 5.99 5.30
C LEU A 114 10.30 4.55 5.54
N PRO A 115 9.37 4.28 6.46
CA PRO A 115 8.76 2.96 6.57
C PRO A 115 8.02 2.63 5.27
N SER A 116 7.93 1.35 4.97
CA SER A 116 6.99 0.85 3.97
C SER A 116 5.55 0.98 4.48
N VAL A 117 4.61 0.91 3.54
CA VAL A 117 3.18 0.87 3.86
C VAL A 117 2.85 -0.31 4.77
N MET A 118 3.42 -1.49 4.50
CA MET A 118 3.28 -2.69 5.32
C MET A 118 3.78 -2.47 6.76
N GLU A 119 4.98 -1.93 6.94
CA GLU A 119 5.54 -1.66 8.29
C GLU A 119 4.68 -0.67 9.08
N THR A 120 4.03 0.25 8.38
CA THR A 120 3.12 1.23 8.99
C THR A 120 1.84 0.57 9.52
N PHE A 121 1.38 -0.52 8.93
CA PHE A 121 0.20 -1.26 9.42
C PHE A 121 0.44 -1.88 10.79
N SER A 122 1.65 -2.36 11.03
CA SER A 122 2.05 -2.93 12.33
C SER A 122 2.20 -1.87 13.42
N ASN A 123 2.46 -0.62 13.05
CA ASN A 123 2.64 0.47 13.99
C ASN A 123 2.20 1.84 13.44
N LEU A 124 0.90 2.13 13.56
CA LEU A 124 0.33 3.41 13.12
C LEU A 124 0.87 4.63 13.89
N SER A 125 1.47 4.44 15.06
CA SER A 125 2.04 5.56 15.82
C SER A 125 3.17 6.25 15.06
N VAL A 126 3.88 5.54 14.17
CA VAL A 126 4.93 6.09 13.29
C VAL A 126 4.41 7.20 12.39
N LEU A 127 3.11 7.22 12.06
CA LEU A 127 2.53 8.32 11.29
C LEU A 127 2.49 9.65 12.05
N HIS A 128 2.65 9.65 13.38
CA HIS A 128 2.74 10.87 14.16
C HIS A 128 4.07 11.58 13.96
N SER A 129 5.19 10.84 13.91
CA SER A 129 6.52 11.41 13.69
C SER A 129 6.73 11.90 12.25
N LEU A 130 5.89 11.46 11.31
CA LEU A 130 5.93 11.85 9.89
C LEU A 130 4.87 12.91 9.53
N THR A 131 4.26 13.55 10.53
CA THR A 131 3.20 14.56 10.30
C THR A 131 3.71 15.70 9.41
N GLY A 132 2.93 16.04 8.39
CA GLY A 132 3.28 17.09 7.43
C GLY A 132 4.27 16.68 6.34
N VAL A 133 4.86 15.47 6.44
CA VAL A 133 5.82 14.94 5.45
C VAL A 133 5.19 13.88 4.55
N VAL A 134 4.21 13.13 5.07
CA VAL A 134 3.47 12.10 4.31
C VAL A 134 1.98 12.44 4.17
N ASP A 135 1.31 11.87 3.17
CA ASP A 135 -0.15 11.93 3.04
C ASP A 135 -0.82 11.02 4.07
N LYS A 136 -0.88 11.49 5.32
CA LYS A 136 -1.41 10.75 6.47
C LYS A 136 -2.83 10.23 6.23
N SER A 137 -3.66 10.98 5.51
CA SER A 137 -5.04 10.57 5.21
C SER A 137 -5.08 9.33 4.34
N LEU A 138 -4.26 9.30 3.28
CA LEU A 138 -4.14 8.12 2.41
C LEU A 138 -3.55 6.93 3.18
N CYS A 139 -2.51 7.15 3.99
CA CYS A 139 -1.91 6.09 4.81
C CYS A 139 -2.92 5.45 5.76
N ILE A 140 -3.70 6.26 6.50
CA ILE A 140 -4.72 5.78 7.43
C ILE A 140 -5.79 4.99 6.70
N LEU A 141 -6.29 5.49 5.57
CA LEU A 141 -7.32 4.81 4.79
C LEU A 141 -6.82 3.43 4.32
N VAL A 142 -5.62 3.38 3.74
CA VAL A 142 -4.99 2.12 3.32
C VAL A 142 -4.80 1.17 4.50
N ALA A 143 -4.38 1.66 5.67
CA ALA A 143 -4.24 0.85 6.87
C ALA A 143 -5.57 0.29 7.40
N CYS A 144 -6.65 1.08 7.38
CA CYS A 144 -7.97 0.59 7.75
C CYS A 144 -8.42 -0.58 6.85
N HIS A 145 -8.19 -0.47 5.54
CA HIS A 145 -8.49 -1.54 4.59
C HIS A 145 -7.58 -2.76 4.77
N ALA A 146 -6.32 -2.58 5.18
CA ALA A 146 -5.41 -3.66 5.52
C ALA A 146 -5.82 -4.39 6.82
N LEU A 147 -6.24 -3.67 7.86
CA LEU A 147 -6.73 -4.30 9.09
C LEU A 147 -8.05 -5.05 8.84
N ALA A 148 -8.96 -4.46 8.07
CA ALA A 148 -10.16 -5.16 7.60
C ALA A 148 -9.80 -6.41 6.79
N HIS A 149 -8.66 -6.38 6.07
CA HIS A 149 -8.13 -7.54 5.37
C HIS A 149 -7.81 -8.68 6.34
N GLU A 150 -6.94 -8.41 7.31
CA GLU A 150 -6.50 -9.40 8.30
C GLU A 150 -7.66 -9.98 9.13
N VAL A 151 -8.61 -9.14 9.55
CA VAL A 151 -9.79 -9.60 10.30
C VAL A 151 -10.63 -10.57 9.46
N TRP A 152 -10.86 -10.26 8.19
CA TRP A 152 -11.62 -11.15 7.31
C TRP A 152 -10.88 -12.48 7.10
N GLN A 153 -9.57 -12.43 6.88
CA GLN A 153 -8.76 -13.64 6.66
C GLN A 153 -8.73 -14.55 7.89
N SER A 154 -8.54 -13.96 9.08
CA SER A 154 -8.59 -14.69 10.35
C SER A 154 -9.93 -15.39 10.56
N ARG A 155 -11.05 -14.73 10.24
CA ARG A 155 -12.40 -15.33 10.33
C ARG A 155 -12.55 -16.52 9.39
N GLN A 156 -12.10 -16.40 8.14
CA GLN A 156 -12.15 -17.50 7.17
C GLN A 156 -11.32 -18.70 7.65
N GLN A 157 -10.09 -18.47 8.12
CA GLN A 157 -9.24 -19.52 8.66
C GLN A 157 -9.84 -20.21 9.88
N SER A 158 -10.44 -19.44 10.80
CA SER A 158 -11.12 -19.98 11.97
C SER A 158 -12.30 -20.88 11.60
N GLN A 159 -13.11 -20.48 10.61
CA GLN A 159 -14.22 -21.29 10.11
C GLN A 159 -13.73 -22.60 9.49
N LEU A 160 -12.70 -22.54 8.63
CA LEU A 160 -12.11 -23.72 8.01
C LEU A 160 -11.58 -24.72 9.04
N LEU A 161 -10.88 -24.24 10.08
CA LEU A 161 -10.39 -25.10 11.16
C LEU A 161 -11.52 -25.72 11.98
N ALA A 162 -12.58 -24.96 12.27
CA ALA A 162 -13.74 -25.48 12.98
C ALA A 162 -14.45 -26.59 12.19
N ASP A 163 -14.56 -26.45 10.88
CA ASP A 163 -15.19 -27.46 10.02
C ASP A 163 -14.31 -28.69 9.86
N TRP A 164 -12.98 -28.53 9.72
CA TRP A 164 -12.04 -29.65 9.75
C TRP A 164 -12.13 -30.46 11.05
N GLN A 165 -12.25 -29.81 12.20
CA GLN A 165 -12.44 -30.50 13.48
C GLN A 165 -13.78 -31.24 13.60
N LYS A 166 -14.84 -30.78 12.92
CA LYS A 166 -16.12 -31.50 12.87
C LYS A 166 -16.00 -32.74 11.98
N GLU A 167 -15.34 -32.63 10.84
CA GLU A 167 -15.14 -33.75 9.92
C GLU A 167 -14.29 -34.85 10.55
N GLY A 168 -13.14 -34.51 11.15
CA GLY A 168 -12.32 -35.47 11.89
C GLY A 168 -13.00 -36.05 13.16
N ARG A 169 -14.11 -35.46 13.63
CA ARG A 169 -14.99 -36.07 14.63
C ARG A 169 -15.96 -37.07 13.99
N ARG A 170 -16.56 -36.74 12.84
CA ARG A 170 -17.46 -37.63 12.09
C ARG A 170 -16.78 -38.92 11.64
N ASP A 171 -15.55 -38.82 11.13
CA ASP A 171 -14.78 -39.99 10.68
C ASP A 171 -14.51 -40.96 11.84
N ARG A 172 -14.24 -40.44 13.04
CA ARG A 172 -14.06 -41.26 14.25
C ARG A 172 -15.32 -42.04 14.62
N TRP A 173 -16.51 -41.43 14.51
CA TRP A 173 -17.77 -42.15 14.76
C TRP A 173 -17.99 -43.30 13.77
N LEU A 174 -17.65 -43.11 12.49
CA LEU A 174 -17.76 -44.16 11.48
C LEU A 174 -16.81 -45.34 11.72
N THR A 175 -15.62 -45.09 12.27
CA THR A 175 -14.68 -46.17 12.64
C THR A 175 -15.16 -47.04 13.81
N HIS A 176 -16.13 -46.58 14.60
CA HIS A 176 -16.69 -47.37 15.71
C HIS A 176 -17.92 -48.20 15.33
N LEU A 177 -18.49 -47.99 14.13
CA LEU A 177 -19.71 -48.68 13.65
C LEU A 177 -19.41 -49.90 12.74
N SER A 178 -18.14 -50.21 12.49
CA SER A 178 -17.71 -51.28 11.58
C SER A 178 -17.14 -52.53 12.27
N ARG A 179 -17.58 -52.83 13.49
CA ARG A 179 -17.32 -54.09 14.21
C ARG A 179 -18.62 -54.75 14.64
#